data_AF-A0A968WMB1-F1
#
_entry.id   AF-A0A968WMB1-F1
#
_cell.length_a   1.000
_cell.length_b   1.000
_cell.length_c   1.000
_cell.angle_alpha   90.00
_cell.angle_beta   90.00
_cell.angle_gamma   90.00
#
_symmetry.space_group_name_H-M   'P 1'
#
loop_
_entity.id
_entity.type
_entity.pdbx_description
1 polymer ?
#
loop_
_entity_poly.entity_id
_entity_poly.type
_entity_poly.pdbx_seq_one_letter_code
_entity_poly.pdbx_strand_id
1 'polypeptide(L)'
;MATTPFSFRIDTDTKAKLEEWAVRENRSASSLAQLAIDEYLDQKAYKRECILQALDEAKKGVFISENAMDAWVDSWGTDNELPAPDPDIFPDKSAA
;
A
#
# COMPACT_ATOMS: atom_id res chain seq x y z
N MET A 1 11.33 -24.27 8.81
CA MET A 1 10.17 -24.14 7.92
C MET A 1 10.26 -25.25 6.87
N ALA A 2 9.19 -26.00 6.64
CA ALA A 2 9.15 -26.98 5.56
C ALA A 2 8.99 -26.26 4.21
N THR A 3 9.77 -26.65 3.21
CA THR A 3 9.64 -26.12 1.85
C THR A 3 8.82 -27.08 1.00
N THR A 4 8.05 -26.56 0.06
CA THR A 4 7.26 -27.36 -0.90
C THR A 4 7.65 -26.95 -2.31
N PRO A 5 7.88 -27.89 -3.25
CA PRO A 5 8.25 -27.53 -4.61
C PRO A 5 7.09 -26.83 -5.31
N PHE A 6 7.40 -25.72 -5.98
CA PHE A 6 6.47 -24.96 -6.80
C PHE A 6 7.07 -24.77 -8.19
N SER A 7 6.41 -25.31 -9.22
CA SER A 7 6.86 -25.22 -10.60
C SER A 7 5.88 -24.39 -11.41
N PHE A 8 6.39 -23.40 -12.12
CA PHE A 8 5.63 -22.54 -13.00
C PHE A 8 6.47 -22.13 -14.21
N ARG A 9 5.81 -21.71 -15.29
CA ARG A 9 6.47 -21.23 -16.49
C ARG A 9 6.71 -19.73 -16.36
N ILE A 10 7.93 -19.31 -16.63
CA ILE A 10 8.28 -17.90 -16.85
C ILE A 10 8.81 -17.75 -18.26
N ASP A 11 8.66 -16.55 -18.81
CA ASP A 11 9.27 -16.21 -20.08
C ASP A 11 10.81 -16.15 -19.95
N THR A 12 11.47 -16.33 -21.09
CA THR A 12 12.94 -16.43 -21.15
C THR A 12 13.64 -15.15 -20.71
N ASP A 13 13.05 -13.98 -20.98
CA ASP A 13 13.62 -12.68 -20.61
C ASP A 13 13.59 -12.47 -19.09
N THR A 14 12.45 -12.76 -18.45
CA THR A 14 12.31 -12.73 -16.99
C THR A 14 13.29 -13.69 -16.32
N LYS A 15 13.46 -14.90 -16.87
CA LYS A 15 14.45 -15.87 -16.36
C LYS A 15 15.87 -15.31 -16.42
N ALA A 16 16.27 -14.76 -17.57
CA ALA A 16 17.61 -14.21 -17.76
C ALA A 16 17.89 -13.06 -16.78
N LYS A 17 16.93 -12.15 -16.60
CA LYS A 17 17.03 -11.05 -15.62
C LYS A 17 17.19 -11.57 -14.19
N LEU A 18 16.37 -12.56 -13.80
CA LEU A 18 16.43 -13.14 -12.46
C LEU A 18 17.80 -13.79 -12.19
N GLU A 19 18.36 -14.50 -13.17
CA GLU A 19 19.69 -15.11 -13.07
C GLU A 19 20.81 -14.06 -12.98
N GLU A 20 20.74 -12.98 -13.75
CA GLU A 20 21.70 -11.87 -13.69
C GLU A 20 21.73 -11.22 -12.30
N TRP A 21 20.56 -10.90 -11.74
CA TRP A 21 20.45 -10.31 -10.41
C TRP A 21 20.89 -11.28 -9.32
N ALA A 22 20.53 -12.56 -9.43
CA ALA A 22 20.97 -13.58 -8.49
C ALA A 22 22.50 -13.70 -8.41
N VAL A 23 23.20 -13.60 -9.55
CA VAL A 23 24.68 -13.57 -9.58
C VAL A 23 25.22 -12.33 -8.87
N ARG A 24 24.66 -11.14 -9.13
CA ARG A 24 25.08 -9.88 -8.49
C ARG A 24 24.89 -9.89 -6.98
N GLU A 25 23.81 -10.49 -6.51
CA GLU A 25 23.48 -10.61 -5.09
C GLU A 25 24.13 -11.81 -4.40
N ASN A 26 24.88 -12.65 -5.13
CA ASN A 26 25.46 -13.90 -4.62
C ASN A 26 24.40 -14.83 -4.01
N ARG A 27 23.26 -14.98 -4.68
CA ARG A 27 22.11 -15.80 -4.29
C ARG A 27 21.69 -16.72 -5.43
N SER A 28 20.85 -17.71 -5.13
CA SER A 28 20.22 -18.54 -6.18
C SER A 28 19.01 -17.82 -6.76
N ALA A 29 18.75 -18.00 -8.07
CA ALA A 29 17.57 -17.46 -8.73
C ALA A 29 16.26 -17.91 -8.04
N SER A 30 16.21 -19.14 -7.53
CA SER A 30 15.05 -19.63 -6.78
C SER A 30 14.85 -18.92 -5.43
N SER A 31 15.94 -18.56 -4.73
CA SER A 31 15.85 -17.82 -3.47
C SER A 31 15.43 -16.37 -3.71
N LEU A 32 15.91 -15.75 -4.79
CA LEU A 32 15.49 -14.40 -5.19
C LEU A 32 14.02 -14.38 -5.63
N ALA A 33 13.58 -15.38 -6.39
CA ALA A 33 12.17 -15.53 -6.78
C ALA A 33 11.26 -15.72 -5.55
N GLN A 34 11.67 -16.53 -4.59
CA GLN A 34 10.89 -16.70 -3.35
C GLN A 34 10.76 -15.38 -2.60
N LEU A 35 11.86 -14.63 -2.43
CA LEU A 35 11.82 -13.32 -1.77
C LEU A 35 10.86 -12.36 -2.49
N ALA A 36 10.93 -12.30 -3.82
CA ALA A 36 10.05 -11.43 -4.60
C ALA A 36 8.57 -11.84 -4.47
N ILE A 37 8.27 -13.13 -4.39
CA ILE A 37 6.91 -13.63 -4.16
C ILE A 37 6.42 -13.23 -2.77
N ASP A 38 7.23 -13.46 -1.73
CA ASP A 38 6.87 -13.14 -0.35
C ASP A 38 6.59 -11.63 -0.22
N GLU A 39 7.49 -10.78 -0.73
CA GLU A 39 7.33 -9.33 -0.70
C GLU A 39 6.08 -8.87 -1.47
N TYR A 40 5.81 -9.46 -2.63
CA TYR A 40 4.62 -9.13 -3.40
C TYR A 40 3.32 -9.50 -2.69
N LEU A 41 3.28 -10.64 -2.00
CA LEU A 41 2.13 -11.09 -1.23
C LEU A 41 1.91 -10.20 -0.01
N ASP A 42 2.97 -9.83 0.70
CA ASP A 42 2.91 -8.93 1.86
C ASP A 42 2.40 -7.54 1.45
N GLN A 43 2.95 -6.97 0.37
CA GLN A 43 2.47 -5.68 -0.17
C GLN A 43 0.99 -5.74 -0.57
N LYS A 44 0.54 -6.87 -1.15
CA LYS A 44 -0.88 -7.07 -1.49
C LYS A 44 -1.77 -7.17 -0.27
N ALA A 45 -1.36 -7.92 0.74
CA ALA A 45 -2.09 -8.07 1.99
C ALA A 45 -2.24 -6.71 2.68
N TYR A 46 -1.13 -5.99 2.85
CA TYR A 46 -1.11 -4.66 3.44
C TYR A 46 -2.02 -3.68 2.69
N LYS A 47 -1.92 -3.60 1.36
CA LYS A 47 -2.80 -2.73 0.55
C LYS A 47 -4.28 -3.07 0.76
N ARG A 48 -4.61 -4.36 0.82
CA ARG A 48 -5.99 -4.80 1.07
C ARG A 48 -6.48 -4.37 2.45
N GLU A 49 -5.65 -4.53 3.48
CA GLU A 49 -5.97 -4.11 4.85
C GLU A 49 -6.20 -2.59 4.93
N CYS A 50 -5.31 -1.78 4.35
CA CYS A 50 -5.48 -0.32 4.29
C CYS A 50 -6.80 0.08 3.62
N ILE A 51 -7.18 -0.58 2.51
CA ILE A 51 -8.45 -0.31 1.82
C ILE A 51 -9.64 -0.68 2.72
N LEU A 52 -9.60 -1.82 3.40
CA LEU A 52 -10.67 -2.24 4.28
C LEU A 52 -10.82 -1.30 5.49
N GLN A 53 -9.70 -0.85 6.06
CA GLN A 53 -9.70 0.14 7.13
C GLN A 53 -10.27 1.48 6.65
N ALA A 54 -9.82 1.99 5.50
CA ALA A 54 -10.34 3.23 4.92
C ALA A 54 -11.84 3.15 4.64
N LEU A 55 -12.33 1.99 4.18
CA LEU A 55 -13.77 1.76 4.00
C LEU A 55 -14.54 1.75 5.33
N ASP A 56 -13.98 1.16 6.39
CA ASP A 56 -14.60 1.18 7.73
C ASP A 56 -14.67 2.59 8.30
N GLU A 57 -13.60 3.37 8.14
CA GLU A 57 -13.56 4.78 8.52
C GLU A 57 -14.55 5.62 7.71
N ALA A 58 -14.61 5.42 6.39
CA ALA A 58 -15.56 6.13 5.54
C ALA A 58 -17.03 5.85 5.90
N LYS A 59 -17.35 4.62 6.34
CA LYS A 59 -18.70 4.25 6.81
C LYS A 59 -19.12 5.01 8.07
N LYS A 60 -18.18 5.55 8.85
CA LYS A 60 -18.51 6.39 10.02
C LYS A 60 -19.15 7.71 9.58
N GLY A 61 -18.98 8.12 8.31
CA GLY A 61 -19.57 9.35 7.78
C GLY A 61 -18.97 10.64 8.35
N VAL A 62 -17.82 10.54 9.01
CA VAL A 62 -17.12 11.66 9.65
C VAL A 62 -15.97 12.08 8.75
N PHE A 63 -16.03 13.31 8.22
CA PHE A 63 -15.07 13.82 7.24
C PHE A 63 -14.74 15.29 7.49
N ILE A 64 -13.68 15.77 6.84
CA ILE A 64 -13.39 17.19 6.69
C ILE A 64 -14.05 17.72 5.41
N SER A 65 -14.44 18.99 5.41
CA SER A 65 -14.97 19.67 4.23
C SER A 65 -13.86 19.97 3.22
N GLU A 66 -14.26 20.13 1.97
CA GLU A 66 -13.37 20.53 0.87
C GLU A 66 -12.60 21.82 1.21
N ASN A 67 -13.30 22.84 1.72
CA ASN A 67 -12.67 24.11 2.11
C ASN A 67 -11.60 23.95 3.20
N ALA A 68 -11.86 23.10 4.21
CA ALA A 68 -10.90 22.84 5.29
C ALA A 68 -9.69 22.05 4.77
N MET A 69 -9.92 21.10 3.86
CA MET A 69 -8.87 20.35 3.18
C MET A 69 -7.99 21.27 2.33
N ASP A 70 -8.58 22.11 1.49
CA ASP A 70 -7.87 23.02 0.58
C ASP A 70 -6.99 24.01 1.35
N ALA A 71 -7.56 24.66 2.37
CA ALA A 71 -6.81 25.59 3.21
C ALA A 71 -5.61 24.92 3.90
N TRP A 72 -5.76 23.66 4.31
CA TRP A 72 -4.67 22.89 4.90
C TRP A 72 -3.59 22.52 3.86
N VAL A 73 -3.98 21.97 2.71
CA VAL A 73 -3.05 21.57 1.65
C VAL A 73 -2.28 22.77 1.09
N ASP A 74 -2.95 23.91 0.91
CA ASP A 74 -2.32 25.15 0.43
C ASP A 74 -1.29 25.72 1.40
N SER A 75 -1.41 25.39 2.69
CA SER A 75 -0.46 25.84 3.71
C SER A 75 0.84 25.03 3.74
N TRP A 76 0.88 23.84 3.13
CA TRP A 76 2.04 22.95 3.17
C TRP A 76 3.26 23.56 2.49
N GLY A 77 4.41 23.53 3.18
CA GLY A 77 5.65 24.09 2.65
C GLY A 77 5.71 25.62 2.64
N THR A 78 4.76 26.29 3.29
CA THR A 78 4.80 27.73 3.55
C THR A 78 5.32 28.03 4.96
N ASP A 79 5.69 29.29 5.23
CA ASP A 79 6.11 29.72 6.58
C ASP A 79 4.97 29.64 7.63
N ASN A 80 3.71 29.44 7.20
CA ASN A 80 2.54 29.35 8.06
C ASN A 80 1.73 28.07 7.76
N GLU A 81 2.41 26.92 7.83
CA GLU A 81 1.79 25.61 7.69
C GLU A 81 0.74 25.38 8.79
N LEU A 82 -0.48 25.01 8.37
CA LEU A 82 -1.61 24.76 9.25
C LEU A 82 -1.59 23.30 9.73
N PRO A 83 -2.05 23.03 10.97
CA PRO A 83 -2.25 21.65 11.42
C PRO A 83 -3.37 20.97 10.63
N ALA A 84 -3.37 19.63 10.62
CA ALA A 84 -4.46 18.87 10.01
C ALA A 84 -5.82 19.28 10.61
N PRO A 85 -6.84 19.56 9.78
CA PRO A 85 -8.13 20.04 10.24
C PRO A 85 -8.92 18.95 10.96
N ASP A 86 -9.69 19.35 11.97
CA ASP A 86 -10.65 18.47 12.65
C ASP A 86 -11.88 18.20 11.75
N PRO A 87 -12.57 17.07 11.90
CA PRO A 87 -13.79 16.77 11.14
C PRO A 87 -14.90 17.79 11.40
N ASP A 88 -15.51 18.29 10.33
CA ASP A 88 -16.63 19.25 10.35
C ASP A 88 -17.88 18.70 9.62
N ILE A 89 -17.76 17.56 8.93
CA ILE A 89 -18.88 16.80 8.36
C ILE A 89 -19.17 15.59 9.24
N PHE A 90 -20.43 15.43 9.63
CA PHE A 90 -20.92 14.32 10.47
C PHE A 90 -22.15 13.66 9.85
N PRO A 91 -22.36 12.35 10.08
CA PRO A 91 -23.56 11.68 9.58
C PRO A 91 -24.82 12.25 10.24
N ASP A 92 -25.88 12.42 9.47
CA ASP A 92 -27.16 12.93 9.96
C ASP A 92 -27.81 11.91 10.92
N LYS A 93 -28.32 12.37 12.07
CA LYS A 93 -28.92 11.48 13.10
C LYS A 93 -30.26 10.87 12.70
N SER A 94 -30.75 11.12 11.48
CA SER A 94 -32.09 10.74 11.01
C SER A 94 -32.18 9.38 10.29
N ALA A 95 -31.06 8.72 10.00
CA ALA A 95 -31.02 7.44 9.28
C ALA A 95 -30.68 6.23 10.19
N ALA A 96 -31.38 6.12 11.33
CA ALA A 96 -31.37 4.95 12.20
C ALA A 96 -32.74 4.25 12.20
#